data_AF-A0A3N5GGV4-F1
#
_entry.id   AF-A0A3N5GGV4-F1
#
_cell.length_a   1.000
_cell.length_b   1.000
_cell.length_c   1.000
_cell.angle_alpha   90.00
_cell.angle_beta   90.00
_cell.angle_gamma   90.00
#
_symmetry.space_group_name_H-M   'P 1'
#
loop_
_entity.id
_entity.type
_entity.pdbx_description
1 polymer ?
#
loop_
_entity_poly.entity_id
_entity_poly.type
_entity_poly.pdbx_seq_one_letter_code
_entity_poly.pdbx_strand_id
1 'polypeptide(L)'
;MGFVRCALPHPVYMVLPDRCLIKAAEDYSGINLPKTSAEVEVDFLVSSESGVLTLVDEKQTDNPRISFCTPRYEVVCGLTPQQDAYFALRLAPLSLRTHNQIARGAVRVATRTWRMYEDLPDLNRQVYVQAGARQAQPALTGIEAILAAWKQARQPMRGEPVSNAGPSPAQLTFLANVDTLIDLACQVELEKAARQDRIPVKGVVPAAIERLSGDAYRFLLAVPAELKAGEYLRAGIGEAGDSGPGYDGVIVESTGSSLVLRFHQSVDLDLLRRVE
;
A
#
# COMPACT_ATOMS: atom_id res chain seq x y z
N MET A 1 8.40 19.96 -2.15
CA MET A 1 7.23 19.25 -1.60
C MET A 1 7.50 18.97 -0.13
N GLY A 2 6.58 19.31 0.76
CA GLY A 2 6.81 19.25 2.20
C GLY A 2 6.00 18.14 2.86
N PHE A 3 6.62 17.39 3.77
CA PHE A 3 5.88 16.56 4.72
C PHE A 3 5.21 17.47 5.75
N VAL A 4 3.93 17.27 6.03
CA VAL A 4 3.24 17.99 7.12
C VAL A 4 3.53 17.26 8.43
N ARG A 5 4.12 17.94 9.40
CA ARG A 5 4.36 17.37 10.73
C ARG A 5 3.07 17.41 11.55
N CYS A 6 2.64 16.25 12.04
CA CYS A 6 1.57 16.09 13.01
C CYS A 6 2.18 15.71 14.36
N ALA A 7 2.30 16.68 15.26
CA ALA A 7 2.80 16.44 16.61
C ALA A 7 1.64 16.03 17.53
N LEU A 8 1.73 14.83 18.12
CA LEU A 8 0.78 14.31 19.09
C LEU A 8 1.36 14.45 20.49
N PRO A 9 0.68 15.12 21.44
CA PRO A 9 1.21 15.38 22.78
C PRO A 9 1.13 14.15 23.71
N HIS A 10 0.49 13.08 23.26
CA HIS A 10 0.25 11.84 23.99
C HIS A 10 0.98 10.66 23.33
N PRO A 11 1.24 9.56 24.07
CA PRO A 11 1.67 8.30 23.47
C PRO A 11 0.65 7.80 22.43
N VAL A 12 1.13 7.03 21.47
CA VAL A 12 0.28 6.29 20.53
C VAL A 12 0.45 4.80 20.80
N TYR A 13 -0.69 4.13 20.98
CA TYR A 13 -0.75 2.70 21.22
C TYR A 13 -1.18 1.96 19.96
N MET A 14 -0.55 0.82 19.71
CA MET A 14 -0.90 -0.05 18.61
C MET A 14 -0.96 -1.50 19.07
N VAL A 15 -2.00 -2.21 18.68
CA VAL A 15 -2.13 -3.65 18.81
C VAL A 15 -1.62 -4.28 17.52
N LEU A 16 -0.54 -5.05 17.61
CA LEU A 16 0.09 -5.79 16.53
C LEU A 16 0.06 -7.29 16.86
N PRO A 17 -1.00 -8.01 16.42
CA PRO A 17 -1.10 -9.44 16.64
C PRO A 17 0.00 -10.24 15.95
N ASP A 18 0.49 -11.28 16.61
CA ASP A 18 1.48 -12.21 16.04
C ASP A 18 1.04 -12.79 14.70
N ARG A 19 -0.27 -13.04 14.52
CA ARG A 19 -0.82 -13.49 13.23
C ARG A 19 -0.48 -12.55 12.07
N CYS A 20 -0.32 -11.25 12.30
CA CYS A 20 0.08 -10.29 11.27
C CYS A 20 1.57 -10.46 10.91
N LEU A 21 2.42 -10.74 11.90
CA LEU A 21 3.85 -10.97 11.72
C LEU A 21 4.10 -12.32 11.03
N ILE A 22 3.45 -13.39 11.51
CA ILE A 22 3.50 -14.73 10.92
C ILE A 22 3.06 -14.68 9.46
N LYS A 23 1.88 -14.07 9.19
CA LYS A 23 1.36 -13.95 7.84
C LYS A 23 2.31 -13.14 6.93
N ALA A 24 2.92 -12.07 7.44
CA ALA A 24 3.90 -11.30 6.65
C ALA A 24 5.16 -12.13 6.34
N ALA A 25 5.63 -12.96 7.27
CA ALA A 25 6.77 -13.84 7.03
C ALA A 25 6.47 -14.93 5.99
N GLU A 26 5.23 -15.44 5.98
CA GLU A 26 4.74 -16.40 4.97
C GLU A 26 4.57 -15.75 3.60
N ASP A 27 3.84 -14.63 3.53
CA ASP A 27 3.51 -13.94 2.28
C ASP A 27 4.76 -13.33 1.61
N TYR A 28 5.82 -13.03 2.39
CA TYR A 28 7.04 -12.35 1.92
C TYR A 28 8.33 -13.08 2.32
N SER A 29 8.38 -14.39 2.04
CA SER A 29 9.55 -15.22 2.32
C SER A 29 10.84 -14.64 1.72
N GLY A 30 11.89 -14.51 2.53
CA GLY A 30 13.20 -13.99 2.10
C GLY A 30 13.38 -12.47 2.25
N ILE A 31 12.34 -11.73 2.62
CA ILE A 31 12.44 -10.32 3.00
C ILE A 31 12.66 -10.22 4.51
N ASN A 32 13.63 -9.40 4.95
CA ASN A 32 13.89 -9.17 6.36
C ASN A 32 12.85 -8.22 6.96
N LEU A 33 11.69 -8.78 7.31
CA LEU A 33 10.62 -8.11 8.05
C LEU A 33 10.78 -8.32 9.57
N PRO A 34 10.22 -7.42 10.40
CA PRO A 34 10.20 -7.59 11.84
C PRO A 34 9.55 -8.91 12.23
N LYS A 35 10.14 -9.60 13.22
CA LYS A 35 9.63 -10.88 13.72
C LYS A 35 8.80 -10.75 14.98
N THR A 36 8.93 -9.62 15.66
CA THR A 36 8.28 -9.36 16.95
C THR A 36 7.67 -7.96 16.97
N SER A 37 6.65 -7.76 17.80
CA SER A 37 6.04 -6.45 18.05
C SER A 37 7.05 -5.46 18.62
N ALA A 38 7.99 -5.93 19.44
CA ALA A 38 9.08 -5.14 20.01
C ALA A 38 10.05 -4.59 18.93
N GLU A 39 10.38 -5.37 17.91
CA GLU A 39 11.18 -4.89 16.78
C GLU A 39 10.48 -3.73 16.04
N VAL A 40 9.17 -3.83 15.85
CA VAL A 40 8.37 -2.74 15.25
C VAL A 40 8.35 -1.51 16.15
N GLU A 41 8.21 -1.69 17.46
CA GLU A 41 8.28 -0.59 18.44
C GLU A 41 9.63 0.15 18.34
N VAL A 42 10.74 -0.60 18.28
CA VAL A 42 12.08 -0.03 18.14
C VAL A 42 12.22 0.75 16.84
N ASP A 43 11.78 0.20 15.70
CA ASP A 43 11.83 0.90 14.41
C ASP A 43 11.04 2.23 14.43
N PHE A 44 9.89 2.24 15.10
CA PHE A 44 9.04 3.43 15.23
C PHE A 44 9.65 4.45 16.21
N LEU A 45 10.31 3.99 17.27
CA LEU A 45 11.02 4.83 18.22
C LEU A 45 12.28 5.45 17.62
N VAL A 46 13.02 4.74 16.77
CA VAL A 46 14.15 5.32 16.00
C VAL A 46 13.65 6.46 15.11
N SER A 47 12.41 6.37 14.63
CA SER A 47 11.74 7.39 13.82
C SER A 47 11.00 8.45 14.65
N SER A 48 11.11 8.46 15.99
CA SER A 48 10.27 9.30 16.86
C SER A 48 10.59 10.80 16.77
N GLU A 49 11.86 11.20 16.67
CA GLU A 49 12.26 12.61 16.56
C GLU A 49 11.84 13.22 15.20
N SER A 50 12.02 12.45 14.13
CA SER A 50 11.69 12.81 12.75
C SER A 50 10.21 12.59 12.41
N GLY A 51 9.52 11.76 13.18
CA GLY A 51 8.14 11.30 12.98
C GLY A 51 8.03 10.12 12.03
N VAL A 52 7.07 9.23 12.29
CA VAL A 52 6.75 8.10 11.41
C VAL A 52 5.95 8.62 10.21
N LEU A 53 6.36 8.25 9.00
CA LEU A 53 5.66 8.63 7.78
C LEU A 53 4.32 7.90 7.72
N THR A 54 3.26 8.64 7.45
CA THR A 54 1.89 8.15 7.59
C THR A 54 1.07 8.51 6.36
N LEU A 55 0.38 7.52 5.81
CA LEU A 55 -0.57 7.65 4.72
C LEU A 55 -1.98 7.35 5.22
N VAL A 56 -2.97 8.04 4.66
CA VAL A 56 -4.39 7.83 4.97
C VAL A 56 -5.10 7.32 3.71
N ASP A 57 -5.82 6.22 3.83
CA ASP A 57 -6.75 5.76 2.80
C ASP A 57 -8.13 6.41 3.00
N GLU A 58 -8.41 7.43 2.18
CA GLU A 58 -9.66 8.20 2.23
C GLU A 58 -10.86 7.44 1.65
N LYS A 59 -10.68 6.25 1.08
CA LYS A 59 -11.79 5.49 0.48
C LYS A 59 -12.81 4.99 1.50
N GLN A 60 -12.42 4.91 2.77
CA GLN A 60 -13.29 4.50 3.87
C GLN A 60 -13.43 5.65 4.86
N THR A 61 -14.37 6.56 4.60
CA THR A 61 -14.58 7.77 5.43
C THR A 61 -14.96 7.45 6.87
N ASP A 62 -15.70 6.36 7.10
CA ASP A 62 -16.19 5.98 8.43
C ASP A 62 -15.19 5.13 9.22
N ASN A 63 -14.19 4.56 8.53
CA ASN A 63 -13.12 3.77 9.15
C ASN A 63 -11.83 3.95 8.35
N PRO A 64 -11.15 5.09 8.51
CA PRO A 64 -9.96 5.40 7.73
C PRO A 64 -8.85 4.39 8.04
N ARG A 65 -8.32 3.76 6.99
CA ARG A 65 -7.13 2.93 7.14
C ARG A 65 -5.90 3.82 7.12
N ILE A 66 -5.01 3.57 8.07
CA ILE A 66 -3.76 4.30 8.20
C ILE A 66 -2.60 3.36 7.93
N SER A 67 -1.72 3.74 7.01
CA SER A 67 -0.42 3.07 6.85
C SER A 67 0.65 3.87 7.58
N PHE A 68 1.27 3.26 8.58
CA PHE A 68 2.49 3.76 9.21
C PHE A 68 3.71 3.13 8.53
N CYS A 69 4.56 3.96 7.95
CA CYS A 69 5.64 3.55 7.07
C CYS A 69 7.01 3.78 7.73
N THR A 70 7.80 2.72 7.79
CA THR A 70 9.25 2.77 8.05
C THR A 70 9.99 2.79 6.70
N PRO A 71 11.31 2.93 6.66
CA PRO A 71 12.06 2.80 5.41
C PRO A 71 11.95 1.42 4.74
N ARG A 72 11.51 0.37 5.46
CA ARG A 72 11.50 -1.01 4.96
C ARG A 72 10.09 -1.57 4.72
N TYR A 73 9.12 -1.18 5.53
CA TYR A 73 7.79 -1.77 5.53
C TYR A 73 6.71 -0.76 5.92
N GLU A 74 5.46 -1.11 5.67
CA GLU A 74 4.30 -0.44 6.21
C GLU A 74 3.54 -1.36 7.17
N VAL A 75 2.97 -0.77 8.21
CA VAL A 75 1.96 -1.39 9.06
C VAL A 75 0.63 -0.71 8.73
N VAL A 76 -0.30 -1.47 8.17
CA VAL A 76 -1.63 -0.97 7.84
C VAL A 76 -2.55 -1.24 9.01
N CYS A 77 -3.16 -0.18 9.51
CA CYS A 77 -3.96 -0.17 10.72
C CYS A 77 -5.39 0.31 10.45
N GLY A 78 -6.32 -0.28 11.19
CA GLY A 78 -7.60 0.35 11.50
C GLY A 78 -7.58 0.89 12.94
N LEU A 79 -8.73 1.35 13.41
CA LEU A 79 -8.94 1.66 14.82
C LEU A 79 -9.46 0.45 15.59
N THR A 80 -9.16 0.37 16.88
CA THR A 80 -9.85 -0.55 17.81
C THR A 80 -11.34 -0.19 17.93
N PRO A 81 -12.21 -1.10 18.40
CA PRO A 81 -13.62 -0.79 18.64
C PRO A 81 -13.84 0.40 19.59
N GLN A 82 -12.94 0.60 20.55
CA GLN A 82 -12.95 1.70 21.51
C GLN A 82 -12.32 2.99 20.94
N GLN A 83 -11.75 2.95 19.73
CA GLN A 83 -11.05 4.06 19.06
C GLN A 83 -9.90 4.68 19.87
N ASP A 84 -9.31 3.89 20.75
CA ASP A 84 -8.30 4.28 21.74
C ASP A 84 -6.88 3.84 21.34
N ALA A 85 -6.77 2.93 20.38
CA ALA A 85 -5.52 2.46 19.81
C ALA A 85 -5.67 2.14 18.32
N TYR A 86 -4.53 1.96 17.65
CA TYR A 86 -4.48 1.39 16.30
C TYR A 86 -4.47 -0.13 16.35
N PHE A 87 -5.22 -0.77 15.48
CA PHE A 87 -5.22 -2.22 15.32
C PHE A 87 -4.56 -2.60 14.00
N ALA A 88 -3.42 -3.28 14.05
CA ALA A 88 -2.71 -3.72 12.85
C ALA A 88 -3.53 -4.78 12.10
N LEU A 89 -3.80 -4.51 10.84
CA LEU A 89 -4.50 -5.40 9.92
C LEU A 89 -3.51 -6.25 9.12
N ARG A 90 -2.39 -5.64 8.70
CA ARG A 90 -1.29 -6.32 8.01
C ARG A 90 0.03 -5.57 8.18
N LEU A 91 1.12 -6.32 8.04
CA LEU A 91 2.47 -5.81 7.82
C LEU A 91 2.92 -6.24 6.43
N ALA A 92 3.55 -5.35 5.67
CA ALA A 92 4.05 -5.67 4.33
C ALA A 92 5.26 -4.80 3.98
N PRO A 93 6.18 -5.27 3.11
CA PRO A 93 7.24 -4.43 2.58
C PRO A 93 6.65 -3.21 1.86
N LEU A 94 7.40 -2.13 1.79
CA LEU A 94 6.98 -0.96 1.03
C LEU A 94 6.89 -1.32 -0.46
N SER A 95 5.69 -1.16 -1.02
CA SER A 95 5.49 -1.29 -2.46
C SER A 95 5.95 -0.02 -3.20
N LEU A 96 6.23 -0.13 -4.49
CA LEU A 96 6.50 1.04 -5.35
C LEU A 96 5.37 2.07 -5.27
N ARG A 97 4.12 1.61 -5.15
CA ARG A 97 2.95 2.48 -4.95
C ARG A 97 3.04 3.25 -3.65
N THR A 98 3.38 2.57 -2.54
CA THR A 98 3.52 3.20 -1.22
C THR A 98 4.65 4.24 -1.26
N HIS A 99 5.79 3.92 -1.88
CA HIS A 99 6.87 4.88 -2.11
C HIS A 99 6.42 6.11 -2.89
N ASN A 100 5.71 5.92 -4.00
CA ASN A 100 5.18 7.01 -4.81
C ASN A 100 4.17 7.87 -4.05
N GLN A 101 3.33 7.26 -3.21
CA GLN A 101 2.40 8.00 -2.35
C GLN A 101 3.15 8.83 -1.31
N ILE A 102 4.15 8.26 -0.64
CA ILE A 102 5.00 8.98 0.32
C ILE A 102 5.71 10.16 -0.37
N ALA A 103 6.26 9.95 -1.56
CA ALA A 103 6.96 10.98 -2.32
C ALA A 103 6.05 12.15 -2.73
N ARG A 104 4.78 11.87 -3.03
CA ARG A 104 3.77 12.87 -3.39
C ARG A 104 3.24 13.65 -2.19
N GLY A 105 3.41 13.13 -0.97
CA GLY A 105 2.99 13.79 0.25
C GLY A 105 2.55 12.79 1.31
N ALA A 106 3.17 12.87 2.48
CA ALA A 106 2.81 12.10 3.65
C ALA A 106 2.78 12.99 4.89
N VAL A 107 2.08 12.52 5.93
CA VAL A 107 2.11 13.14 7.26
C VAL A 107 3.25 12.52 8.05
N ARG A 108 4.03 13.35 8.74
CA ARG A 108 5.02 12.89 9.73
C ARG A 108 4.38 12.91 11.11
N VAL A 109 4.00 11.74 11.61
CA VAL A 109 3.39 11.60 12.94
C VAL A 109 4.49 11.50 13.97
N ALA A 110 4.66 12.56 14.75
CA ALA A 110 5.61 12.62 15.84
C ALA A 110 4.83 12.55 17.16
N THR A 111 5.00 11.48 17.92
CA THR A 111 4.36 11.27 19.23
C THR A 111 5.43 11.22 20.32
N ARG A 112 5.03 11.40 21.57
CA ARG A 112 5.90 11.23 22.74
C ARG A 112 6.54 9.84 22.78
N THR A 113 5.80 8.79 22.43
CA THR A 113 6.30 7.41 22.38
C THR A 113 5.31 6.52 21.63
N TRP A 114 5.85 5.49 20.99
CA TRP A 114 5.08 4.38 20.42
C TRP A 114 5.12 3.21 21.40
N ARG A 115 3.98 2.53 21.55
CA ARG A 115 3.85 1.33 22.38
C ARG A 115 3.11 0.26 21.60
N MET A 116 3.71 -0.92 21.50
CA MET A 116 3.14 -2.06 20.79
C MET A 116 2.59 -3.08 21.79
N TYR A 117 1.42 -3.64 21.50
CA TYR A 117 0.80 -4.72 22.26
C TYR A 117 0.51 -5.90 21.34
N GLU A 118 0.73 -7.12 21.82
CA GLU A 118 0.47 -8.32 21.03
C GLU A 118 -1.04 -8.55 20.84
N ASP A 119 -1.86 -8.18 21.83
CA ASP A 119 -3.30 -8.31 21.72
C ASP A 119 -4.10 -7.20 22.44
N LEU A 120 -5.42 -7.20 22.19
CA LEU A 120 -6.37 -6.29 22.82
C LEU A 120 -6.48 -6.49 24.35
N PRO A 121 -6.55 -7.74 24.87
CA PRO A 121 -6.49 -7.99 26.31
C PRO A 121 -5.29 -7.35 27.02
N ASP A 122 -4.11 -7.38 26.43
CA ASP A 122 -2.89 -6.83 27.03
C ASP A 122 -2.89 -5.31 27.03
N LEU A 123 -3.36 -4.68 25.95
CA LEU A 123 -3.65 -3.24 25.93
C LEU A 123 -4.63 -2.90 27.07
N ASN A 124 -5.73 -3.66 27.18
CA ASN A 124 -6.76 -3.44 28.19
C ASN A 124 -6.21 -3.57 29.62
N ARG A 125 -5.39 -4.59 29.88
CA ARG A 125 -4.75 -4.77 31.20
C ARG A 125 -3.78 -3.64 31.49
N GLN A 126 -2.87 -3.33 30.57
CA GLN A 126 -1.78 -2.40 30.88
C GLN A 126 -2.24 -0.94 30.93
N VAL A 127 -3.11 -0.51 30.03
CA VAL A 127 -3.55 0.88 29.97
C VAL A 127 -4.65 1.16 31.01
N TYR A 128 -5.62 0.26 31.18
CA TYR A 128 -6.79 0.53 32.02
C TYR A 128 -6.62 0.08 33.48
N VAL A 129 -5.78 -0.91 33.78
CA VAL A 129 -5.50 -1.31 35.18
C VAL A 129 -4.48 -0.38 35.83
N GLN A 130 -3.49 0.13 35.08
CA GLN A 130 -2.54 1.12 35.60
C GLN A 130 -3.19 2.48 35.86
N ALA A 131 -4.26 2.83 35.13
CA ALA A 131 -5.04 4.06 35.34
C ALA A 131 -6.02 3.98 36.52
N GLY A 132 -5.73 3.14 37.52
CA GLY A 132 -6.56 2.88 38.69
C GLY A 132 -7.14 4.15 39.34
N ALA A 133 -8.47 4.20 39.40
CA ALA A 133 -9.29 4.97 40.32
C ALA A 133 -9.33 6.51 40.26
N ARG A 134 -8.46 7.24 39.53
CA ARG A 134 -8.63 8.70 39.35
C ARG A 134 -8.14 9.17 37.98
N GLN A 135 -9.08 9.39 37.06
CA GLN A 135 -8.87 9.99 35.73
C GLN A 135 -7.94 9.19 34.80
N ALA A 136 -8.43 8.03 34.32
CA ALA A 136 -7.94 7.48 33.06
C ALA A 136 -8.27 8.50 31.96
N GLN A 137 -7.30 9.30 31.54
CA GLN A 137 -7.43 10.02 30.27
C GLN A 137 -7.63 8.95 29.19
N PRO A 138 -8.66 9.05 28.34
CA PRO A 138 -8.85 8.09 27.27
C PRO A 138 -7.56 8.04 26.46
N ALA A 139 -7.05 6.84 26.18
CA ALA A 139 -5.97 6.69 25.24
C ALA A 139 -6.41 7.32 23.90
N LEU A 140 -5.66 8.32 23.44
CA LEU A 140 -6.00 9.07 22.24
C LEU A 140 -5.17 8.55 21.08
N THR A 141 -5.83 8.19 19.99
CA THR A 141 -5.16 7.76 18.75
C THR A 141 -4.58 8.94 17.97
N GLY A 142 -5.05 10.17 18.27
CA GLY A 142 -4.68 11.37 17.51
C GLY A 142 -5.20 11.36 16.07
N ILE A 143 -6.15 10.47 15.75
CA ILE A 143 -6.63 10.22 14.39
C ILE A 143 -7.12 11.50 13.71
N GLU A 144 -7.89 12.34 14.41
CA GLU A 144 -8.41 13.59 13.86
C GLU A 144 -7.30 14.57 13.47
N ALA A 145 -6.24 14.66 14.29
CA ALA A 145 -5.08 15.49 14.00
C ALA A 145 -4.30 14.97 12.79
N ILE A 146 -4.16 13.65 12.67
CA ILE A 146 -3.52 13.02 11.50
C ILE A 146 -4.33 13.28 10.23
N LEU A 147 -5.66 13.12 10.29
CA LEU A 147 -6.55 13.39 9.16
C LEU A 147 -6.54 14.87 8.76
N ALA A 148 -6.51 15.79 9.72
CA ALA A 148 -6.39 17.22 9.46
C ALA A 148 -5.05 17.56 8.79
N ALA A 149 -3.95 17.03 9.31
CA ALA A 149 -2.61 17.19 8.73
C ALA A 149 -2.53 16.58 7.32
N TRP A 150 -3.21 15.45 7.09
CA TRP A 150 -3.28 14.80 5.79
C TRP A 150 -4.03 15.64 4.77
N LYS A 151 -5.18 16.21 5.14
CA LYS A 151 -5.92 17.15 4.30
C LYS A 151 -5.07 18.37 3.96
N GLN A 152 -4.31 18.91 4.92
CA GLN A 152 -3.39 20.01 4.70
C GLN A 152 -2.26 19.64 3.73
N ALA A 153 -1.67 18.45 3.87
CA ALA A 153 -0.60 17.97 3.00
C ALA A 153 -1.02 17.85 1.52
N ARG A 154 -2.32 17.70 1.27
CA ARG A 154 -2.91 17.59 -0.07
C ARG A 154 -3.42 18.89 -0.66
N GLN A 155 -3.48 19.97 0.13
CA GLN A 155 -3.86 21.26 -0.43
C GLN A 155 -2.76 21.73 -1.38
N PRO A 156 -3.09 22.16 -2.61
CA PRO A 156 -2.12 22.83 -3.47
C PRO A 156 -1.59 24.01 -2.67
N MET A 157 -0.27 24.08 -2.46
CA MET A 157 0.32 25.19 -1.72
C MET A 157 -0.18 26.48 -2.35
N ARG A 158 -1.04 27.22 -1.65
CA ARG A 158 -1.36 28.61 -1.99
C ARG A 158 -0.06 29.37 -1.77
N GLY A 159 0.71 29.49 -2.83
CA GLY A 159 2.00 30.16 -2.79
C GLY A 159 1.78 31.62 -2.43
N GLU A 160 2.28 32.03 -1.26
CA GLU A 160 3.09 33.24 -1.26
C GLU A 160 4.25 33.02 -2.24
N PRO A 161 4.68 34.04 -3.00
CA PRO A 161 5.76 33.87 -3.96
C PRO A 161 7.04 33.48 -3.22
N VAL A 162 7.32 32.18 -3.20
CA VAL A 162 8.58 31.65 -2.69
C VAL A 162 9.67 32.25 -3.56
N SER A 163 10.50 33.09 -2.95
CA SER A 163 11.69 33.64 -3.59
C SER A 163 12.48 32.49 -4.23
N ASN A 164 12.53 32.49 -5.56
CA ASN A 164 13.09 31.43 -6.38
C ASN A 164 14.56 31.15 -6.04
N ALA A 165 14.80 30.07 -5.32
CA ALA A 165 15.89 29.17 -5.66
C ALA A 165 15.22 27.94 -6.29
N GLY A 166 15.12 27.94 -7.62
CA GLY A 166 14.63 26.79 -8.36
C GLY A 166 15.47 25.54 -8.04
N PRO A 167 14.94 24.33 -8.30
CA PRO A 167 15.69 23.10 -8.09
C PRO A 167 17.03 23.20 -8.82
N SER A 168 18.11 22.87 -8.12
CA SER A 168 19.44 22.96 -8.71
C SER A 168 19.53 22.00 -9.92
N PRO A 169 20.41 22.26 -10.89
CA PRO A 169 20.60 21.37 -12.02
C PRO A 169 20.85 19.92 -11.59
N ALA A 170 21.57 19.71 -10.48
CA ALA A 170 21.81 18.39 -9.90
C ALA A 170 20.52 17.70 -9.39
N GLN A 171 19.57 18.46 -8.82
CA GLN A 171 18.27 17.93 -8.38
C GLN A 171 17.37 17.57 -9.57
N LEU A 172 17.37 18.39 -10.63
CA LEU A 172 16.65 18.08 -11.86
C LEU A 172 17.22 16.83 -12.54
N THR A 173 18.55 16.71 -12.62
CA THR A 173 19.21 15.51 -13.14
C THR A 173 18.91 14.28 -12.30
N PHE A 174 18.90 14.40 -10.97
CA PHE A 174 18.53 13.30 -10.09
C PHE A 174 17.09 12.84 -10.34
N LEU A 175 16.13 13.76 -10.42
CA LEU A 175 14.73 13.44 -10.70
C LEU A 175 14.57 12.79 -12.09
N ALA A 176 15.22 13.34 -13.12
CA ALA A 176 15.22 12.75 -14.46
C ALA A 176 15.81 11.33 -14.49
N ASN A 177 16.87 11.08 -13.71
CA ASN A 177 17.46 9.74 -13.59
C ASN A 177 16.53 8.78 -12.85
N VAL A 178 15.79 9.25 -11.83
CA VAL A 178 14.78 8.45 -11.13
C VAL A 178 13.63 8.08 -12.08
N ASP A 179 13.12 9.04 -12.85
CA ASP A 179 12.09 8.79 -13.85
C ASP A 179 12.56 7.78 -14.91
N THR A 180 13.80 7.92 -15.38
CA THR A 180 14.42 6.98 -16.33
C THR A 180 14.55 5.56 -15.74
N LEU A 181 14.90 5.44 -14.46
CA LEU A 181 14.99 4.15 -13.77
C LEU A 181 13.61 3.51 -13.60
N ILE A 182 12.58 4.30 -13.34
CA ILE A 182 11.19 3.83 -13.28
C ILE A 182 10.76 3.30 -14.65
N ASP A 183 11.04 4.04 -15.72
CA ASP A 183 10.70 3.62 -17.08
C ASP A 183 11.45 2.35 -17.50
N LEU A 184 12.75 2.24 -17.18
CA LEU A 184 13.54 1.04 -17.43
C LEU A 184 13.02 -0.16 -16.64
N ALA A 185 12.66 0.02 -15.36
CA ALA A 185 12.09 -1.06 -14.56
C ALA A 185 10.75 -1.52 -15.16
N CYS A 186 9.91 -0.59 -15.62
CA CYS A 186 8.67 -0.91 -16.32
C CYS A 186 8.93 -1.66 -17.64
N GLN A 187 9.92 -1.23 -18.43
CA GLN A 187 10.29 -1.92 -19.68
C GLN A 187 10.83 -3.33 -19.44
N VAL A 188 11.65 -3.54 -18.42
CA VAL A 188 12.16 -4.87 -18.06
C VAL A 188 11.03 -5.81 -17.65
N GLU A 189 10.04 -5.32 -16.91
CA GLU A 189 8.86 -6.13 -16.54
C GLU A 189 7.98 -6.44 -17.76
N LEU A 190 7.83 -5.50 -18.71
CA LEU A 190 7.13 -5.74 -19.97
C LEU A 190 7.88 -6.72 -20.89
N GLU A 191 9.22 -6.64 -20.96
CA GLU A 191 10.03 -7.59 -21.72
C GLU A 191 9.98 -8.99 -21.13
N LYS A 192 9.90 -9.12 -19.79
CA LYS A 192 9.66 -10.42 -19.15
C LYS A 192 8.29 -10.98 -19.52
N ALA A 193 7.25 -10.14 -19.57
CA ALA A 193 5.91 -10.53 -20.00
C ALA A 193 5.88 -10.98 -21.47
N ALA A 194 6.61 -10.28 -22.35
CA ALA A 194 6.72 -10.61 -23.78
C ALA A 194 7.43 -11.95 -24.06
N ARG A 195 8.22 -12.46 -23.10
CA ARG A 195 8.89 -13.77 -23.20
C ARG A 195 8.05 -14.92 -22.64
N GLN A 196 6.90 -14.65 -22.03
CA GLN A 196 6.01 -15.70 -21.52
C GLN A 196 5.00 -16.14 -22.58
N ASP A 197 4.71 -17.44 -22.61
CA ASP A 197 3.77 -18.03 -23.56
C ASP A 197 2.36 -17.44 -23.39
N ARG A 198 1.77 -17.03 -24.50
CA ARG A 198 0.43 -16.41 -24.57
C ARG A 198 -0.63 -17.40 -24.09
N ILE A 199 -1.54 -16.94 -23.24
CA ILE A 199 -2.60 -17.79 -22.67
C ILE A 199 -3.92 -17.53 -23.41
N PRO A 200 -4.53 -18.56 -24.03
CA PRO A 200 -5.77 -18.42 -24.77
C PRO A 200 -6.96 -18.18 -23.83
N VAL A 201 -7.71 -17.11 -24.09
CA VAL A 201 -8.93 -16.73 -23.34
C VAL A 201 -10.19 -16.87 -24.19
N LYS A 202 -11.27 -17.41 -23.60
CA LYS A 202 -12.58 -17.67 -24.22
C LYS A 202 -13.52 -16.46 -24.24
N GLY A 203 -13.29 -15.48 -23.37
CA GLY A 203 -14.16 -14.31 -23.26
C GLY A 203 -13.87 -13.49 -22.02
N VAL A 204 -14.40 -12.26 -22.01
CA VAL A 204 -14.22 -11.29 -20.93
C VAL A 204 -15.52 -11.12 -20.15
N VAL A 205 -15.48 -11.42 -18.86
CA VAL A 205 -16.54 -11.10 -17.91
C VAL A 205 -16.13 -9.82 -17.17
N PRO A 206 -17.00 -8.80 -17.07
CA PRO A 206 -16.76 -7.68 -16.18
C PRO A 206 -16.59 -8.21 -14.76
N ALA A 207 -15.38 -8.08 -14.21
CA ALA A 207 -15.16 -8.41 -12.82
C ALA A 207 -15.85 -7.33 -11.99
N ALA A 208 -16.90 -7.68 -11.24
CA ALA A 208 -17.46 -6.83 -10.20
C ALA A 208 -16.52 -6.79 -8.96
N ILE A 209 -15.23 -6.61 -9.19
CA ILE A 209 -14.22 -6.41 -8.14
C ILE A 209 -14.02 -4.90 -8.07
N GLU A 210 -14.30 -4.33 -6.90
CA GLU A 210 -14.21 -2.88 -6.64
C GLU A 210 -12.98 -2.26 -7.29
N ARG A 211 -13.21 -1.27 -8.16
CA ARG A 211 -12.20 -0.53 -8.92
C ARG A 211 -11.28 0.25 -7.97
N LEU A 212 -10.27 -0.42 -7.42
CA LEU A 212 -9.37 0.19 -6.44
C LEU A 212 -8.08 0.74 -7.08
N SER A 213 -7.68 0.31 -8.28
CA SER A 213 -6.57 0.87 -9.07
C SER A 213 -6.34 0.07 -10.37
N GLY A 214 -6.58 0.67 -11.53
CA GLY A 214 -6.39 0.06 -12.84
C GLY A 214 -7.63 -0.68 -13.35
N ASP A 215 -7.67 -0.91 -14.66
CA ASP A 215 -8.72 -1.71 -15.28
C ASP A 215 -8.42 -3.18 -15.02
N ALA A 216 -9.29 -3.84 -14.25
CA ALA A 216 -9.21 -5.26 -13.96
C ALA A 216 -10.38 -5.98 -14.63
N TYR A 217 -10.08 -7.02 -15.39
CA TYR A 217 -11.07 -7.80 -16.11
C TYR A 217 -10.89 -9.28 -15.81
N ARG A 218 -12.01 -10.01 -15.68
CA ARG A 218 -11.98 -11.46 -15.52
C ARG A 218 -12.06 -12.09 -16.91
N PHE A 219 -11.13 -12.96 -17.21
CA PHE A 219 -11.06 -13.73 -18.42
C PHE A 219 -11.40 -15.18 -18.12
N LEU A 220 -12.21 -15.79 -18.97
CA LEU A 220 -12.42 -17.24 -18.94
C LEU A 220 -11.30 -17.89 -19.75
N LEU A 221 -10.67 -18.90 -19.18
CA LEU A 221 -9.59 -19.62 -19.85
C LEU A 221 -10.14 -20.60 -20.89
N ALA A 222 -9.47 -20.70 -22.05
CA ALA A 222 -9.85 -21.70 -23.04
C ALA A 222 -9.54 -23.12 -22.56
N VAL A 223 -8.37 -23.29 -21.94
CA VAL A 223 -7.88 -24.51 -21.31
C VAL A 223 -7.58 -24.19 -19.85
N PRO A 224 -8.02 -25.03 -18.90
CA PRO A 224 -7.69 -24.82 -17.49
C PRO A 224 -6.18 -24.75 -17.27
N ALA A 225 -5.73 -23.75 -16.53
CA ALA A 225 -4.31 -23.54 -16.23
C ALA A 225 -4.11 -23.11 -14.78
N GLU A 226 -3.10 -23.67 -14.12
CA GLU A 226 -2.69 -23.25 -12.79
C GLU A 226 -1.68 -22.11 -12.87
N LEU A 227 -2.22 -20.89 -12.90
CA LEU A 227 -1.41 -19.67 -12.97
C LEU A 227 -1.33 -19.00 -11.61
N LYS A 228 -0.17 -18.42 -11.26
CA LYS A 228 0.02 -17.84 -9.93
C LYS A 228 -0.28 -16.35 -9.92
N ALA A 229 -0.95 -15.89 -8.86
CA ALA A 229 -1.12 -14.45 -8.63
C ALA A 229 0.25 -13.75 -8.57
N GLY A 230 0.36 -12.60 -9.22
CA GLY A 230 1.59 -11.84 -9.38
C GLY A 230 2.38 -12.13 -10.65
N GLU A 231 2.05 -13.19 -11.40
CA GLU A 231 2.66 -13.44 -12.71
C GLU A 231 2.15 -12.45 -13.76
N TYR A 232 3.03 -12.09 -14.71
CA TYR A 232 2.69 -11.24 -15.85
C TYR A 232 2.39 -12.11 -17.06
N LEU A 233 1.24 -11.92 -17.68
CA LEU A 233 0.90 -12.65 -18.90
C LEU A 233 0.22 -11.78 -19.93
N ARG A 234 0.31 -12.26 -21.17
CA ARG A 234 -0.41 -11.71 -22.30
C ARG A 234 -1.67 -12.50 -22.55
N ALA A 235 -2.83 -11.90 -22.28
CA ALA A 235 -4.12 -12.48 -22.63
C ALA A 235 -4.52 -12.04 -24.04
N GLY A 236 -4.89 -13.00 -24.87
CA GLY A 236 -5.44 -12.69 -26.19
C GLY A 236 -6.19 -13.86 -26.81
N ILE A 237 -6.84 -13.58 -27.92
CA ILE A 237 -7.65 -14.54 -28.68
C ILE A 237 -6.76 -15.28 -29.69
N GLY A 238 -6.78 -16.62 -29.67
CA GLY A 238 -6.00 -17.47 -30.57
C GLY A 238 -5.22 -18.55 -29.81
N GLU A 239 -4.59 -19.47 -30.54
CA GLU A 239 -3.75 -20.51 -29.93
C GLU A 239 -2.45 -19.94 -29.35
N ALA A 240 -1.86 -20.66 -28.40
CA ALA A 240 -0.55 -20.31 -27.84
C ALA A 240 0.50 -20.28 -28.98
N GLY A 241 1.16 -19.14 -29.17
CA GLY A 241 2.15 -18.93 -30.24
C GLY A 241 1.68 -18.06 -31.41
N ASP A 242 0.39 -17.69 -31.46
CA ASP A 242 -0.10 -16.80 -32.52
C ASP A 242 0.15 -15.31 -32.20
N SER A 243 0.60 -14.54 -33.20
CA SER A 243 1.04 -13.14 -33.09
C SER A 243 -0.09 -12.11 -33.11
N GLY A 244 -1.32 -12.56 -32.86
CA GLY A 244 -2.52 -11.73 -32.83
C GLY A 244 -2.53 -10.70 -31.69
N PRO A 245 -3.52 -9.78 -31.71
CA PRO A 245 -3.66 -8.77 -30.67
C PRO A 245 -3.87 -9.43 -29.30
N GLY A 246 -3.22 -8.89 -28.28
CA GLY A 246 -3.27 -9.39 -26.92
C GLY A 246 -2.76 -8.33 -25.96
N TYR A 247 -3.27 -8.37 -24.73
CA TYR A 247 -2.99 -7.37 -23.71
C TYR A 247 -2.18 -7.96 -22.58
N ASP A 248 -1.16 -7.20 -22.16
CA ASP A 248 -0.27 -7.58 -21.09
C ASP A 248 -0.86 -7.14 -19.75
N GLY A 249 -1.02 -8.09 -18.83
CA GLY A 249 -1.61 -7.85 -17.53
C GLY A 249 -0.97 -8.69 -16.43
N VAL A 250 -1.19 -8.27 -15.19
CA VAL A 250 -0.75 -9.02 -14.00
C VAL A 250 -1.92 -9.84 -13.47
N ILE A 251 -1.67 -11.11 -13.16
CA ILE A 251 -2.66 -11.96 -12.47
C ILE A 251 -2.89 -11.43 -11.07
N VAL A 252 -4.13 -11.02 -10.80
CA VAL A 252 -4.60 -10.67 -9.47
C VAL A 252 -5.21 -11.89 -8.79
N GLU A 253 -5.91 -12.71 -9.56
CA GLU A 253 -6.62 -13.90 -9.09
C GLU A 253 -6.63 -14.94 -10.21
N SER A 254 -6.48 -16.21 -9.85
CA SER A 254 -6.57 -17.33 -10.78
C SER A 254 -7.39 -18.42 -10.12
N THR A 255 -8.47 -18.79 -10.78
CA THR A 255 -9.19 -20.04 -10.55
C THR A 255 -8.91 -20.90 -11.77
N GLY A 256 -8.79 -22.23 -11.61
CA GLY A 256 -8.34 -23.08 -12.73
C GLY A 256 -9.09 -22.89 -14.06
N SER A 257 -10.29 -22.30 -14.07
CA SER A 257 -11.08 -21.96 -15.26
C SER A 257 -11.22 -20.45 -15.56
N SER A 258 -10.77 -19.55 -14.69
CA SER A 258 -10.85 -18.10 -14.92
C SER A 258 -9.69 -17.34 -14.28
N LEU A 259 -9.22 -16.28 -14.91
CA LEU A 259 -8.17 -15.42 -14.36
C LEU A 259 -8.63 -13.98 -14.32
N VAL A 260 -8.16 -13.21 -13.35
CA VAL A 260 -8.38 -11.76 -13.25
C VAL A 260 -7.07 -11.09 -13.58
N LEU A 261 -7.03 -10.33 -14.67
CA LEU A 261 -5.88 -9.51 -15.02
C LEU A 261 -6.12 -8.07 -14.65
N ARG A 262 -5.08 -7.45 -14.11
CA ARG A 262 -4.98 -6.00 -13.98
C ARG A 262 -4.05 -5.46 -15.05
N PHE A 263 -4.56 -4.51 -15.81
CA PHE A 263 -3.80 -3.84 -16.86
C PHE A 263 -3.16 -2.54 -16.35
N HIS A 264 -2.01 -2.20 -16.92
CA HIS A 264 -1.31 -0.96 -16.58
C HIS A 264 -1.94 0.28 -17.24
N GLN A 265 -2.57 0.10 -18.40
CA GLN A 265 -3.32 1.13 -19.12
C GLN A 265 -4.76 0.65 -19.39
N SER A 266 -5.66 1.58 -19.70
CA SER A 266 -7.03 1.24 -20.08
C SER A 266 -7.02 0.40 -21.36
N VAL A 267 -7.69 -0.74 -21.31
CA VAL A 267 -7.75 -1.70 -22.43
C VAL A 267 -9.03 -1.50 -23.21
N ASP A 268 -8.90 -1.38 -24.53
CA ASP A 268 -10.04 -1.43 -25.43
C ASP A 268 -10.58 -2.86 -25.53
N LEU A 269 -11.60 -3.15 -24.72
CA LEU A 269 -12.24 -4.45 -24.68
C LEU A 269 -13.00 -4.81 -25.97
N ASP A 270 -13.31 -3.84 -26.83
CA ASP A 270 -14.01 -4.13 -28.08
C ASP A 270 -13.13 -4.94 -29.04
N LEU A 271 -11.80 -4.80 -28.94
CA LEU A 271 -10.84 -5.64 -29.69
C LEU A 271 -10.84 -7.11 -29.24
N LEU A 272 -11.33 -7.40 -28.03
CA LEU A 272 -11.51 -8.77 -27.51
C LEU A 272 -12.95 -9.29 -27.67
N ARG A 273 -13.90 -8.43 -28.03
CA ARG A 273 -15.29 -8.81 -28.30
C ARG A 273 -15.59 -9.01 -29.79
N ARG A 274 -14.79 -8.40 -30.68
CA ARG A 274 -15.01 -8.43 -32.13
C ARG A 274 -14.47 -9.68 -32.82
N VAL A 275 -14.79 -10.87 -32.33
CA VAL A 275 -14.79 -12.10 -33.16
C VAL A 275 -15.78 -13.07 -32.49
N GLU A 276 -17.08 -12.82 -32.66
CA GLU A 276 -18.06 -13.92 -32.69
C GLU A 276 -18.13 -14.46 -34.12
#